data_AF-A0AAC8QBS5-F1
#
_entry.id   AF-A0AAC8QBS5-F1
#
_cell.length_a   1.000
_cell.length_b   1.000
_cell.length_c   1.000
_cell.angle_alpha   90.00
_cell.angle_beta   90.00
_cell.angle_gamma   90.00
#
_symmetry.space_group_name_H-M   'P 1'
#
loop_
_entity.id
_entity.type
_entity.pdbx_description
1 polymer ?
#
loop_
_entity_poly.entity_id
_entity_poly.type
_entity_poly.pdbx_seq_one_letter_code
_entity_poly.pdbx_strand_id
1 'polypeptide(L)'
;MDELTGEVLLDVTATHDMHRLMEDADLTGGASITPAQVQQFLQQKGSYLAGYRDPVWGNKTAATLIVERSRAYSISPLYMLARIQIESGLIQSGNSNNLAKATGCGCPDSGGCNVSYSGFGNQVECGAAKIRNYLRDLDAGRPTVSGWKVGLTKQTLDPCTVTPATKATAALYTYTPWVGAYAVQCGYDSVGGSSLVAEVFKRYRSEYAWGTCTVGGAILTRYNQLGGAGGFLGSCVTSELTTPDGIGRYNHFQNGSIYWTQATGAWEVWGQIRLKWEQLGWERSVLGYPITGELTAPDGRGRFNHFQNGSIYWTPELGAWEIHGEIRAKWEQLGWEKSQLGYPKTGELVTPDGAGRYNHFENGSIYWTQATGAHEVRGIIQAKWAERGWETSYLGYPTTDEQGTPDGVGRYNHFQRGSIYFTPATGAHEVIGDINAKWMALGREAGLLGYPLTDETKTPDGVGRFNHFQNGSIYWTQATGAREVHGPIRAKWESLGWETGALGYPVTDEYAVTGGRESEFQKGFLTLNTTTNTVTVRMK
;
A
#
# COMPACT_ATOMS: atom_id res chain seq x y z
N MET A 1 5.77 -20.57 -17.52
CA MET A 1 5.53 -20.31 -18.96
C MET A 1 4.13 -20.78 -19.28
N ASP A 2 3.29 -19.96 -19.91
CA ASP A 2 2.01 -20.44 -20.44
C ASP A 2 2.33 -21.41 -21.60
N GLU A 3 1.99 -22.69 -21.46
CA GLU A 3 2.26 -23.72 -22.48
C GLU A 3 1.47 -23.49 -23.79
N LEU A 4 0.47 -22.60 -23.80
CA LEU A 4 -0.34 -22.25 -24.96
C LEU A 4 0.10 -20.97 -25.68
N THR A 5 0.78 -20.03 -25.02
CA THR A 5 1.20 -18.76 -25.65
C THR A 5 2.71 -18.63 -25.83
N GLY A 6 3.53 -19.43 -25.13
CA GLY A 6 4.98 -19.26 -25.13
C GLY A 6 5.45 -17.96 -24.45
N GLU A 7 4.54 -17.18 -23.87
CA GLU A 7 4.92 -16.02 -23.07
C GLU A 7 5.46 -16.49 -21.73
N VAL A 8 6.69 -16.06 -21.44
CA VAL A 8 7.18 -16.02 -20.08
C VAL A 8 6.46 -14.86 -19.41
N LEU A 9 5.50 -15.17 -18.52
CA LEU A 9 4.81 -14.23 -17.62
C LEU A 9 5.79 -13.61 -16.60
N LEU A 10 6.91 -13.03 -17.05
CA LEU A 10 7.83 -12.29 -16.18
C LEU A 10 7.23 -10.93 -15.80
N ASP A 11 6.42 -10.31 -16.67
CA ASP A 11 5.77 -9.01 -16.40
C ASP A 11 4.49 -9.10 -15.54
N VAL A 12 4.07 -10.30 -15.11
CA VAL A 12 2.84 -10.51 -14.31
C VAL A 12 3.16 -11.03 -12.89
N THR A 13 4.43 -11.16 -12.55
CA THR A 13 4.85 -11.66 -11.22
C THR A 13 4.47 -10.73 -10.06
N ALA A 14 4.03 -9.49 -10.35
CA ALA A 14 3.60 -8.50 -9.35
C ALA A 14 2.07 -8.30 -9.21
N THR A 15 1.21 -8.99 -9.97
CA THR A 15 -0.19 -8.52 -10.18
C THR A 15 -1.32 -9.47 -9.78
N HIS A 16 -1.05 -10.66 -9.24
CA HIS A 16 -2.11 -11.57 -8.79
C HIS A 16 -2.06 -11.87 -7.30
N ASP A 17 -3.19 -11.60 -6.61
CA ASP A 17 -3.40 -11.96 -5.22
C ASP A 17 -3.82 -13.43 -5.11
N MET A 18 -2.90 -14.30 -4.71
CA MET A 18 -3.17 -15.73 -4.48
C MET A 18 -4.22 -15.96 -3.38
N HIS A 19 -4.48 -14.96 -2.53
CA HIS A 19 -5.54 -15.00 -1.52
C HIS A 19 -6.92 -14.67 -2.12
N ARG A 20 -6.99 -14.05 -3.31
CA ARG A 20 -8.24 -13.58 -3.92
C ARG A 20 -8.25 -13.79 -5.44
N LEU A 21 -8.30 -15.05 -5.87
CA LEU A 21 -8.27 -15.40 -7.28
C LEU A 21 -9.55 -15.02 -8.05
N MET A 22 -10.72 -15.23 -7.44
CA MET A 22 -12.03 -14.99 -8.05
C MET A 22 -13.05 -14.50 -7.02
N GLU A 23 -14.05 -13.74 -7.45
CA GLU A 23 -15.20 -13.39 -6.62
C GLU A 23 -16.22 -14.52 -6.56
N ASP A 24 -17.01 -14.59 -5.47
CA ASP A 24 -18.07 -15.60 -5.32
C ASP A 24 -19.10 -15.52 -6.47
N ALA A 25 -19.37 -14.30 -6.95
CA ALA A 25 -20.23 -14.05 -8.10
C ALA A 25 -19.63 -14.51 -9.44
N ASP A 26 -18.30 -14.67 -9.55
CA ASP A 26 -17.68 -15.17 -10.77
C ASP A 26 -17.92 -16.68 -10.94
N LEU A 27 -17.92 -17.41 -9.83
CA LEU A 27 -18.14 -18.85 -9.79
C LEU A 27 -19.62 -19.22 -9.90
N THR A 28 -20.51 -18.37 -9.38
CA THR A 28 -21.96 -18.65 -9.28
C THR A 28 -22.85 -17.79 -10.19
N GLY A 29 -22.29 -16.75 -10.81
CA GLY A 29 -23.00 -15.85 -11.74
C GLY A 29 -23.17 -16.44 -13.14
N GLY A 30 -23.44 -15.57 -14.13
CA GLY A 30 -23.58 -15.99 -15.53
C GLY A 30 -24.89 -16.72 -15.86
N ALA A 31 -25.92 -16.59 -15.02
CA ALA A 31 -27.25 -17.17 -15.27
C ALA A 31 -27.88 -16.68 -16.59
N SER A 32 -27.46 -15.51 -17.10
CA SER A 32 -27.88 -14.96 -18.40
C SER A 32 -27.19 -15.59 -19.61
N ILE A 33 -26.07 -16.31 -19.44
CA ILE A 33 -25.27 -16.85 -20.56
C ILE A 33 -26.03 -17.98 -21.25
N THR A 34 -26.42 -17.79 -22.50
CA THR A 34 -27.21 -18.73 -23.29
C THR A 34 -26.35 -19.77 -24.03
N PRO A 35 -26.92 -20.94 -24.39
CA PRO A 35 -26.23 -21.90 -25.26
C PRO A 35 -25.78 -21.29 -26.60
N ALA A 36 -26.56 -20.36 -27.16
CA ALA A 36 -26.21 -19.68 -28.41
C ALA A 36 -24.94 -18.83 -28.27
N GLN A 37 -24.79 -18.11 -27.16
CA GLN A 37 -23.58 -17.33 -26.88
C GLN A 37 -22.35 -18.22 -26.69
N VAL A 38 -22.49 -19.32 -25.94
CA VAL A 38 -21.39 -20.29 -25.80
C VAL A 38 -21.04 -20.91 -27.16
N GLN A 39 -22.04 -21.24 -27.98
CA GLN A 39 -21.82 -21.79 -29.32
C GLN A 39 -21.05 -20.82 -30.22
N GLN A 40 -21.41 -19.54 -30.21
CA GLN A 40 -20.73 -18.51 -31.00
C GLN A 40 -19.30 -18.27 -30.48
N PHE A 41 -19.09 -18.25 -29.17
CA PHE A 41 -17.76 -18.15 -28.57
C PHE A 41 -16.86 -19.33 -29.00
N LEU A 42 -17.36 -20.57 -28.94
CA LEU A 42 -16.62 -21.75 -29.40
C LEU A 42 -16.26 -21.67 -30.88
N GLN A 43 -17.18 -21.17 -31.73
CA GLN A 43 -16.91 -20.96 -33.15
C GLN A 43 -15.82 -19.91 -33.38
N GLN A 44 -15.86 -18.78 -32.66
CA GLN A 44 -14.85 -17.73 -32.74
C GLN A 44 -13.46 -18.21 -32.33
N LYS A 45 -13.38 -19.13 -31.36
CA LYS A 45 -12.12 -19.75 -30.93
C LYS A 45 -11.64 -20.85 -31.86
N GLY A 46 -12.40 -21.24 -32.89
CA GLY A 46 -12.09 -22.40 -33.72
C GLY A 46 -12.09 -23.72 -32.95
N SER A 47 -12.82 -23.78 -31.83
CA SER A 47 -12.82 -24.90 -30.91
C SER A 47 -13.36 -26.18 -31.55
N TYR A 48 -12.74 -27.33 -31.26
CA TYR A 48 -13.30 -28.64 -31.59
C TYR A 48 -14.74 -28.81 -31.06
N LEU A 49 -15.05 -28.24 -29.90
CA LEU A 49 -16.37 -28.31 -29.28
C LEU A 49 -17.45 -27.59 -30.08
N ALA A 50 -17.10 -26.68 -30.99
CA ALA A 50 -18.06 -25.98 -31.83
C ALA A 50 -18.85 -26.94 -32.74
N GLY A 51 -18.21 -28.02 -33.21
CA GLY A 51 -18.84 -29.07 -34.03
C GLY A 51 -19.29 -30.30 -33.25
N TYR A 52 -18.95 -30.40 -31.96
CA TYR A 52 -19.18 -31.60 -31.17
C TYR A 52 -20.64 -31.76 -30.72
N ARG A 53 -21.12 -33.00 -30.79
CA ARG A 53 -22.41 -33.45 -30.24
C ARG A 53 -22.17 -34.68 -29.38
N ASP A 54 -22.72 -34.66 -28.18
CA ASP A 54 -22.50 -35.72 -27.20
C ASP A 54 -23.54 -36.85 -27.37
N PRO A 55 -23.14 -38.07 -27.78
CA PRO A 55 -24.07 -39.16 -28.05
C PRO A 55 -24.71 -39.74 -26.77
N VAL A 56 -24.05 -39.60 -25.61
CA VAL A 56 -24.57 -40.10 -24.33
C VAL A 56 -25.67 -39.17 -23.81
N TRP A 57 -25.55 -37.88 -24.10
CA TRP A 57 -26.49 -36.84 -23.67
C TRP A 57 -27.51 -36.46 -24.75
N GLY A 58 -27.98 -37.44 -25.52
CA GLY A 58 -29.05 -37.24 -26.51
C GLY A 58 -28.66 -36.33 -27.68
N ASN A 59 -27.39 -36.38 -28.11
CA ASN A 59 -26.83 -35.56 -29.21
C ASN A 59 -26.89 -34.05 -28.98
N LYS A 60 -26.96 -33.61 -27.71
CA LYS A 60 -26.84 -32.19 -27.35
C LYS A 60 -25.48 -31.63 -27.77
N THR A 61 -25.46 -30.36 -28.16
CA THR A 61 -24.21 -29.66 -28.48
C THR A 61 -23.37 -29.44 -27.23
N ALA A 62 -22.05 -29.31 -27.39
CA ALA A 62 -21.16 -28.97 -26.28
C ALA A 62 -21.60 -27.70 -25.54
N ALA A 63 -21.99 -26.67 -26.30
CA ALA A 63 -22.48 -25.39 -25.76
C ALA A 63 -23.74 -25.56 -24.89
N THR A 64 -24.67 -26.41 -25.31
CA THR A 64 -25.87 -26.73 -24.54
C THR A 64 -25.51 -27.42 -23.23
N LEU A 65 -24.60 -28.39 -23.27
CA LEU A 65 -24.17 -29.11 -22.08
C LEU A 65 -23.43 -28.23 -21.09
N ILE A 66 -22.51 -27.38 -21.56
CA ILE A 66 -21.82 -26.40 -20.71
C ILE A 66 -22.83 -25.53 -19.96
N VAL A 67 -23.82 -24.98 -20.66
CA VAL A 67 -24.79 -24.08 -20.02
C VAL A 67 -25.73 -24.84 -19.08
N GLU A 68 -26.37 -25.91 -19.57
CA GLU A 68 -27.37 -26.63 -18.78
C GLU A 68 -26.76 -27.32 -17.55
N ARG A 69 -25.63 -28.01 -17.71
CA ARG A 69 -25.02 -28.75 -16.61
C ARG A 69 -24.43 -27.79 -15.58
N SER A 70 -23.76 -26.71 -15.99
CA SER A 70 -23.30 -25.71 -15.02
C SER A 70 -24.48 -25.08 -14.25
N ARG A 71 -25.56 -24.70 -14.94
CA ARG A 71 -26.75 -24.12 -14.30
C ARG A 71 -27.49 -25.08 -13.36
N ALA A 72 -27.54 -26.38 -13.68
CA ALA A 72 -28.14 -27.39 -12.81
C ALA A 72 -27.51 -27.40 -11.40
N TYR A 73 -26.23 -27.02 -11.30
CA TYR A 73 -25.50 -26.88 -10.05
C TYR A 73 -25.25 -25.41 -9.68
N SER A 74 -25.97 -24.46 -10.29
CA SER A 74 -25.81 -23.01 -10.06
C SER A 74 -24.36 -22.53 -10.20
N ILE A 75 -23.61 -23.10 -11.15
CA ILE A 75 -22.24 -22.72 -11.49
C ILE A 75 -22.23 -21.91 -12.79
N SER A 76 -21.33 -20.95 -12.87
CA SER A 76 -21.13 -20.10 -14.04
C SER A 76 -20.71 -20.92 -15.27
N PRO A 77 -21.45 -20.84 -16.40
CA PRO A 77 -21.01 -21.45 -17.65
C PRO A 77 -19.66 -20.89 -18.14
N LEU A 78 -19.34 -19.63 -17.81
CA LEU A 78 -18.08 -19.01 -18.16
C LEU A 78 -16.91 -19.56 -17.35
N TYR A 79 -17.11 -19.81 -16.04
CA TYR A 79 -16.14 -20.56 -15.23
C TYR A 79 -15.90 -21.95 -15.83
N MET A 80 -16.96 -22.62 -16.25
CA MET A 80 -16.84 -23.96 -16.84
C MET A 80 -16.02 -23.95 -18.13
N LEU A 81 -16.18 -22.94 -18.99
CA LEU A 81 -15.33 -22.77 -20.18
C LEU A 81 -13.85 -22.61 -19.82
N ALA A 82 -13.53 -21.77 -18.83
CA ALA A 82 -12.15 -21.60 -18.37
C ALA A 82 -11.60 -22.92 -17.80
N ARG A 83 -12.40 -23.64 -17.02
CA ARG A 83 -11.99 -24.94 -16.48
C ARG A 83 -11.71 -25.96 -17.58
N ILE A 84 -12.58 -26.04 -18.58
CA ILE A 84 -12.38 -26.94 -19.72
C ILE A 84 -11.08 -26.62 -20.46
N GLN A 85 -10.78 -25.33 -20.64
CA GLN A 85 -9.54 -24.93 -21.29
C GLN A 85 -8.31 -25.37 -20.51
N ILE A 86 -8.26 -25.13 -19.20
CA ILE A 86 -7.07 -25.45 -18.39
C ILE A 86 -6.84 -26.96 -18.29
N GLU A 87 -7.90 -27.75 -18.22
CA GLU A 87 -7.79 -29.19 -18.00
C GLU A 87 -7.49 -29.97 -19.27
N SER A 88 -7.92 -29.46 -20.43
CA SER A 88 -7.98 -30.29 -21.63
C SER A 88 -7.66 -29.55 -22.92
N GLY A 89 -7.48 -28.24 -22.88
CA GLY A 89 -7.22 -27.40 -24.05
C GLY A 89 -8.39 -27.32 -25.05
N LEU A 90 -9.54 -27.95 -24.75
CA LEU A 90 -10.65 -28.14 -25.71
C LEU A 90 -11.26 -26.85 -26.26
N ILE A 91 -11.06 -25.69 -25.62
CA ILE A 91 -11.55 -24.41 -26.15
C ILE A 91 -10.68 -23.90 -27.30
N GLN A 92 -9.38 -24.18 -27.31
CA GLN A 92 -8.45 -23.60 -28.29
C GLN A 92 -7.73 -24.61 -29.18
N SER A 93 -7.26 -25.73 -28.64
CA SER A 93 -6.34 -26.63 -29.36
C SER A 93 -6.63 -28.13 -29.15
N GLY A 94 -7.52 -28.48 -28.22
CA GLY A 94 -7.90 -29.86 -27.93
C GLY A 94 -8.74 -30.50 -29.04
N ASN A 95 -8.82 -31.83 -29.00
CA ASN A 95 -9.55 -32.65 -29.98
C ASN A 95 -10.34 -33.78 -29.28
N SER A 96 -10.82 -34.77 -30.05
CA SER A 96 -11.63 -35.88 -29.53
C SER A 96 -10.99 -36.65 -28.38
N ASN A 97 -9.66 -36.74 -28.32
CA ASN A 97 -8.94 -37.45 -27.27
C ASN A 97 -9.08 -36.79 -25.89
N ASN A 98 -9.43 -35.52 -25.86
CA ASN A 98 -9.53 -34.72 -24.64
C ASN A 98 -10.93 -34.81 -23.98
N LEU A 99 -11.96 -35.26 -24.72
CA LEU A 99 -13.35 -35.26 -24.26
C LEU A 99 -13.57 -36.07 -22.97
N ALA A 100 -12.85 -37.19 -22.82
CA ALA A 100 -12.98 -38.08 -21.68
C ALA A 100 -12.56 -37.43 -20.34
N LYS A 101 -11.74 -36.38 -20.40
CA LYS A 101 -11.16 -35.69 -19.23
C LYS A 101 -11.35 -34.17 -19.32
N ALA A 102 -12.43 -33.72 -19.96
CA ALA A 102 -12.64 -32.32 -20.30
C ALA A 102 -12.50 -31.34 -19.10
N THR A 103 -12.78 -31.76 -17.88
CA THR A 103 -12.64 -30.94 -16.65
C THR A 103 -11.69 -31.54 -15.62
N GLY A 104 -10.98 -32.61 -15.97
CA GLY A 104 -10.14 -33.40 -15.04
C GLY A 104 -10.93 -34.08 -13.92
N CYS A 105 -12.26 -34.02 -13.92
CA CYS A 105 -13.06 -34.49 -12.80
C CYS A 105 -13.00 -36.02 -12.67
N GLY A 106 -12.55 -36.49 -11.51
CA GLY A 106 -12.38 -37.92 -11.24
C GLY A 106 -11.08 -38.52 -11.81
N CYS A 107 -10.11 -37.67 -12.18
CA CYS A 107 -8.77 -38.07 -12.64
C CYS A 107 -7.70 -37.58 -11.65
N PRO A 108 -7.43 -38.29 -10.55
CA PRO A 108 -6.37 -37.90 -9.61
C PRO A 108 -4.97 -38.11 -10.21
N ASP A 109 -4.02 -37.26 -9.84
CA ASP A 109 -2.64 -37.29 -10.36
C ASP A 109 -1.90 -38.62 -10.10
N SER A 110 -2.27 -39.33 -9.02
CA SER A 110 -1.65 -40.58 -8.59
C SER A 110 -2.43 -41.84 -9.01
N GLY A 111 -3.39 -41.75 -9.94
CA GLY A 111 -4.24 -42.89 -10.31
C GLY A 111 -4.95 -42.79 -11.67
N GLY A 112 -5.70 -43.83 -12.00
CA GLY A 112 -6.54 -43.87 -13.21
C GLY A 112 -7.81 -43.03 -13.05
N CYS A 113 -8.30 -42.47 -14.16
CA CYS A 113 -9.57 -41.76 -14.17
C CYS A 113 -10.76 -42.68 -13.88
N ASN A 114 -11.68 -42.24 -13.04
CA ASN A 114 -12.93 -42.96 -12.80
C ASN A 114 -13.80 -42.91 -14.07
N VAL A 115 -14.01 -44.09 -14.67
CA VAL A 115 -14.75 -44.26 -15.92
C VAL A 115 -16.20 -43.77 -15.86
N SER A 116 -16.79 -43.67 -14.66
CA SER A 116 -18.16 -43.16 -14.46
C SER A 116 -18.30 -41.69 -14.84
N TYR A 117 -17.19 -40.94 -14.86
CA TYR A 117 -17.18 -39.53 -15.27
C TYR A 117 -16.64 -39.34 -16.69
N SER A 118 -16.29 -40.42 -17.40
CA SER A 118 -15.73 -40.32 -18.74
C SER A 118 -16.78 -39.82 -19.75
N GLY A 119 -16.35 -38.94 -20.66
CA GLY A 119 -17.18 -38.32 -21.68
C GLY A 119 -17.50 -36.86 -21.38
N PHE A 120 -17.72 -36.05 -22.41
CA PHE A 120 -17.77 -34.59 -22.27
C PHE A 120 -18.90 -34.12 -21.33
N GLY A 121 -20.15 -34.53 -21.58
CA GLY A 121 -21.28 -34.14 -20.73
C GLY A 121 -21.11 -34.59 -19.27
N ASN A 122 -20.55 -35.79 -19.06
CA ASN A 122 -20.27 -36.33 -17.73
C ASN A 122 -19.18 -35.53 -17.00
N GLN A 123 -18.14 -35.09 -17.71
CA GLN A 123 -17.09 -34.23 -17.17
C GLN A 123 -17.60 -32.85 -16.78
N VAL A 124 -18.46 -32.24 -17.60
CA VAL A 124 -19.08 -30.94 -17.29
C VAL A 124 -19.99 -31.06 -16.06
N GLU A 125 -20.81 -32.10 -16.00
CA GLU A 125 -21.67 -32.37 -14.83
C GLU A 125 -20.85 -32.62 -13.56
N CYS A 126 -19.84 -33.49 -13.63
CA CYS A 126 -18.96 -33.80 -12.49
C CYS A 126 -18.25 -32.54 -11.98
N GLY A 127 -17.66 -31.75 -12.87
CA GLY A 127 -16.96 -30.53 -12.52
C GLY A 127 -17.88 -29.51 -11.82
N ALA A 128 -19.08 -29.31 -12.34
CA ALA A 128 -20.07 -28.41 -11.75
C ALA A 128 -20.54 -28.91 -10.36
N ALA A 129 -20.80 -30.21 -10.23
CA ALA A 129 -21.21 -30.83 -8.98
C ALA A 129 -20.15 -30.72 -7.88
N LYS A 130 -18.86 -30.93 -8.21
CA LYS A 130 -17.75 -30.79 -7.27
C LYS A 130 -17.68 -29.38 -6.69
N ILE A 131 -17.67 -28.36 -7.55
CA ILE A 131 -17.62 -26.97 -7.11
C ILE A 131 -18.84 -26.61 -6.24
N ARG A 132 -20.05 -27.04 -6.65
CA ARG A 132 -21.25 -26.80 -5.84
C ARG A 132 -21.20 -27.46 -4.48
N ASN A 133 -20.66 -28.67 -4.38
CA ASN A 133 -20.48 -29.34 -3.09
C ASN A 133 -19.50 -28.57 -2.19
N TYR A 134 -18.39 -28.06 -2.75
CA TYR A 134 -17.45 -27.24 -1.99
C TYR A 134 -18.10 -25.95 -1.50
N LEU A 135 -18.86 -25.26 -2.36
CA LEU A 135 -19.61 -24.07 -1.98
C LEU A 135 -20.64 -24.36 -0.90
N ARG A 136 -21.31 -25.53 -0.91
CA ARG A 136 -22.29 -25.90 0.13
C ARG A 136 -21.65 -26.01 1.52
N ASP A 137 -20.42 -26.48 1.61
CA ASP A 137 -19.67 -26.49 2.87
C ASP A 137 -19.27 -25.07 3.29
N LEU A 138 -18.73 -24.30 2.36
CA LEU A 138 -18.28 -22.92 2.60
C LEU A 138 -19.44 -21.97 2.96
N ASP A 139 -20.61 -22.14 2.35
CA ASP A 139 -21.85 -21.41 2.66
C ASP A 139 -22.34 -21.72 4.07
N ALA A 140 -22.12 -22.94 4.54
CA ALA A 140 -22.41 -23.35 5.91
C ALA A 140 -21.27 -23.02 6.90
N GLY A 141 -20.26 -22.25 6.47
CA GLY A 141 -19.10 -21.87 7.29
C GLY A 141 -18.17 -23.04 7.63
N ARG A 142 -18.28 -24.18 6.94
CA ARG A 142 -17.40 -25.35 7.11
C ARG A 142 -16.22 -25.29 6.14
N PRO A 143 -15.06 -25.86 6.49
CA PRO A 143 -14.01 -26.13 5.51
C PRO A 143 -14.50 -27.11 4.44
N THR A 144 -13.94 -27.00 3.24
CA THR A 144 -14.17 -27.98 2.17
C THR A 144 -13.55 -29.34 2.50
N VAL A 145 -13.79 -30.33 1.64
CA VAL A 145 -13.29 -31.70 1.81
C VAL A 145 -11.76 -31.80 1.99
N SER A 146 -11.01 -30.82 1.47
CA SER A 146 -9.56 -30.74 1.63
C SER A 146 -9.12 -29.68 2.64
N GLY A 147 -10.04 -29.11 3.40
CA GLY A 147 -9.76 -28.22 4.54
C GLY A 147 -9.61 -26.74 4.18
N TRP A 148 -9.94 -26.31 2.97
CA TRP A 148 -9.91 -24.89 2.60
C TRP A 148 -11.14 -24.15 3.10
N LYS A 149 -10.98 -22.92 3.60
CA LYS A 149 -12.06 -22.05 4.08
C LYS A 149 -11.65 -20.58 3.94
N VAL A 150 -12.63 -19.69 3.79
CA VAL A 150 -12.40 -18.24 3.85
C VAL A 150 -11.75 -17.87 5.20
N GLY A 151 -10.67 -17.11 5.15
CA GLY A 151 -9.90 -16.67 6.32
C GLY A 151 -9.05 -17.75 6.99
N LEU A 152 -9.02 -18.99 6.48
CA LEU A 152 -8.21 -20.07 7.03
C LEU A 152 -6.93 -20.26 6.21
N THR A 153 -5.79 -19.92 6.81
CA THR A 153 -4.48 -20.06 6.18
C THR A 153 -4.08 -21.53 6.02
N LYS A 154 -3.62 -21.90 4.83
CA LYS A 154 -3.11 -23.25 4.52
C LYS A 154 -2.06 -23.19 3.40
N GLN A 155 -1.18 -24.19 3.36
CA GLN A 155 -0.23 -24.36 2.25
C GLN A 155 -0.84 -25.13 1.07
N THR A 156 -0.55 -24.64 -0.14
CA THR A 156 -0.76 -25.37 -1.41
C THR A 156 0.35 -26.41 -1.62
N LEU A 157 0.23 -27.23 -2.67
CA LEU A 157 1.22 -28.26 -3.03
C LEU A 157 2.50 -27.70 -3.66
N ASP A 158 2.48 -26.46 -4.15
CA ASP A 158 3.63 -25.65 -4.57
C ASP A 158 4.11 -24.69 -3.44
N PRO A 159 4.22 -25.21 -2.22
CA PRO A 159 4.34 -24.56 -0.89
C PRO A 159 3.99 -23.08 -0.68
N CYS A 160 3.07 -22.49 -1.44
CA CYS A 160 2.57 -21.15 -1.16
C CYS A 160 1.66 -21.15 0.06
N THR A 161 1.85 -20.15 0.93
CA THR A 161 0.96 -19.93 2.09
C THR A 161 -0.21 -19.06 1.65
N VAL A 162 -1.44 -19.59 1.70
CA VAL A 162 -2.63 -18.92 1.17
C VAL A 162 -3.72 -18.81 2.24
N THR A 163 -4.31 -17.62 2.38
CA THR A 163 -5.51 -17.36 3.19
C THR A 163 -6.65 -16.92 2.26
N PRO A 164 -7.57 -17.81 1.85
CA PRO A 164 -8.61 -17.45 0.88
C PRO A 164 -9.50 -16.29 1.39
N ALA A 165 -9.64 -15.24 0.59
CA ALA A 165 -10.47 -14.07 0.86
C ALA A 165 -11.93 -14.25 0.39
N THR A 166 -12.18 -15.21 -0.51
CA THR A 166 -13.51 -15.52 -1.07
C THR A 166 -13.77 -17.03 -1.06
N LYS A 167 -15.05 -17.43 -1.07
CA LYS A 167 -15.43 -18.84 -1.14
C LYS A 167 -15.04 -19.43 -2.50
N ALA A 168 -15.12 -18.63 -3.57
CA ALA A 168 -14.63 -19.02 -4.88
C ALA A 168 -13.14 -19.39 -4.85
N THR A 169 -12.30 -18.57 -4.20
CA THR A 169 -10.87 -18.87 -4.06
C THR A 169 -10.64 -20.15 -3.26
N ALA A 170 -11.36 -20.35 -2.14
CA ALA A 170 -11.27 -21.58 -1.36
C ALA A 170 -11.73 -22.83 -2.18
N ALA A 171 -12.77 -22.69 -3.00
CA ALA A 171 -13.27 -23.76 -3.86
C ALA A 171 -12.29 -24.12 -5.00
N LEU A 172 -11.61 -23.12 -5.59
CA LEU A 172 -10.56 -23.34 -6.59
C LEU A 172 -9.42 -24.18 -6.02
N TYR A 173 -8.85 -23.77 -4.87
CA TYR A 173 -7.78 -24.53 -4.22
C TYR A 173 -8.21 -25.88 -3.68
N THR A 174 -9.52 -26.09 -3.47
CA THR A 174 -10.06 -27.42 -3.16
C THR A 174 -10.02 -28.34 -4.37
N TYR A 175 -10.30 -27.80 -5.57
CA TYR A 175 -10.29 -28.58 -6.80
C TYR A 175 -8.85 -28.79 -7.30
N THR A 176 -8.03 -27.73 -7.34
CA THR A 176 -6.64 -27.76 -7.80
C THR A 176 -5.76 -27.08 -6.74
N PRO A 177 -5.15 -27.84 -5.82
CA PRO A 177 -4.41 -27.29 -4.66
C PRO A 177 -3.01 -26.78 -5.03
N TRP A 178 -2.87 -26.11 -6.17
CA TRP A 178 -1.65 -25.51 -6.70
C TRP A 178 -1.93 -24.04 -7.02
N VAL A 179 -1.05 -23.13 -6.63
CA VAL A 179 -1.03 -21.75 -7.17
C VAL A 179 -0.67 -21.79 -8.66
N GLY A 180 0.30 -22.62 -9.02
CA GLY A 180 0.73 -22.95 -10.37
C GLY A 180 1.84 -22.04 -10.89
N ALA A 181 1.70 -21.52 -12.10
CA ALA A 181 2.70 -20.65 -12.75
C ALA A 181 3.12 -19.41 -11.93
N TYR A 182 2.34 -19.06 -10.90
CA TYR A 182 2.56 -17.92 -10.03
C TYR A 182 3.19 -18.28 -8.68
N ALA A 183 3.54 -19.56 -8.45
CA ALA A 183 4.26 -19.99 -7.26
C ALA A 183 5.66 -19.36 -7.14
N VAL A 184 6.14 -18.69 -8.20
CA VAL A 184 7.36 -17.88 -8.19
C VAL A 184 7.31 -16.77 -7.14
N GLN A 185 6.11 -16.25 -6.83
CA GLN A 185 5.88 -15.28 -5.74
C GLN A 185 6.20 -15.85 -4.35
N CYS A 186 6.21 -17.18 -4.23
CA CYS A 186 6.51 -17.93 -3.01
C CYS A 186 7.91 -18.54 -3.04
N GLY A 187 8.71 -18.29 -4.09
CA GLY A 187 10.04 -18.86 -4.27
C GLY A 187 10.07 -20.24 -4.92
N TYR A 188 8.99 -20.68 -5.59
CA TYR A 188 8.90 -21.98 -6.25
C TYR A 188 8.63 -21.87 -7.75
N ASP A 189 9.16 -22.79 -8.55
CA ASP A 189 8.85 -22.89 -9.98
C ASP A 189 7.85 -24.03 -10.20
N SER A 190 6.70 -23.71 -10.79
CA SER A 190 5.59 -24.63 -11.04
C SER A 190 4.82 -24.16 -12.28
N VAL A 191 3.95 -25.01 -12.83
CA VAL A 191 3.12 -24.71 -14.01
C VAL A 191 1.64 -24.98 -13.72
N GLY A 192 0.73 -24.36 -14.49
CA GLY A 192 -0.72 -24.60 -14.38
C GLY A 192 -1.37 -23.89 -13.18
N GLY A 193 -2.20 -24.63 -12.43
CA GLY A 193 -2.75 -24.24 -11.12
C GLY A 193 -4.06 -23.41 -11.12
N SER A 194 -4.54 -23.10 -9.92
CA SER A 194 -5.79 -22.36 -9.68
C SER A 194 -5.74 -20.93 -10.21
N SER A 195 -4.58 -20.27 -10.17
CA SER A 195 -4.42 -18.92 -10.68
C SER A 195 -4.62 -18.86 -12.20
N LEU A 196 -4.17 -19.89 -12.93
CA LEU A 196 -4.35 -19.95 -14.39
C LEU A 196 -5.83 -20.10 -14.78
N VAL A 197 -6.64 -20.82 -13.99
CA VAL A 197 -8.10 -20.90 -14.19
C VAL A 197 -8.76 -19.52 -14.04
N ALA A 198 -8.36 -18.77 -13.01
CA ALA A 198 -8.86 -17.43 -12.77
C ALA A 198 -8.49 -16.46 -13.91
N GLU A 199 -7.29 -16.58 -14.46
CA GLU A 199 -6.81 -15.74 -15.56
C GLU A 199 -7.52 -16.04 -16.87
N VAL A 200 -7.69 -17.32 -17.22
CA VAL A 200 -8.47 -17.69 -18.41
C VAL A 200 -9.93 -17.28 -18.25
N PHE A 201 -10.50 -17.36 -17.04
CA PHE A 201 -11.83 -16.82 -16.78
C PHE A 201 -11.90 -15.31 -17.04
N LYS A 202 -10.97 -14.52 -16.50
CA LYS A 202 -10.90 -13.06 -16.70
C LYS A 202 -10.77 -12.72 -18.18
N ARG A 203 -9.90 -13.44 -18.89
CA ARG A 203 -9.70 -13.31 -20.35
C ARG A 203 -11.00 -13.60 -21.11
N TYR A 204 -11.68 -14.72 -20.84
CA TYR A 204 -12.92 -15.05 -21.54
C TYR A 204 -14.05 -14.08 -21.21
N ARG A 205 -14.09 -13.55 -19.98
CA ARG A 205 -15.08 -12.54 -19.58
C ARG A 205 -14.95 -11.25 -20.38
N SER A 206 -13.73 -10.82 -20.71
CA SER A 206 -13.48 -9.58 -21.45
C SER A 206 -13.54 -9.76 -22.96
N GLU A 207 -13.19 -10.94 -23.47
CA GLU A 207 -13.12 -11.25 -24.91
C GLU A 207 -14.49 -11.40 -25.60
N TYR A 208 -15.58 -11.61 -24.86
CA TYR A 208 -16.89 -11.89 -25.44
C TYR A 208 -18.03 -11.18 -24.70
N ALA A 209 -19.01 -10.66 -25.44
CA ALA A 209 -20.20 -10.01 -24.89
C ALA A 209 -21.22 -11.05 -24.36
N TRP A 210 -20.98 -11.56 -23.15
CA TRP A 210 -21.79 -12.60 -22.50
C TRP A 210 -23.20 -12.15 -22.06
N GLY A 211 -23.55 -10.87 -22.20
CA GLY A 211 -24.90 -10.36 -21.98
C GLY A 211 -25.09 -8.93 -22.53
N THR A 212 -26.34 -8.49 -22.69
CA THR A 212 -26.67 -7.08 -22.88
C THR A 212 -26.76 -6.42 -21.50
N CYS A 213 -25.66 -5.82 -21.06
CA CYS A 213 -25.68 -4.92 -19.92
C CYS A 213 -26.42 -3.62 -20.29
N THR A 214 -27.27 -3.15 -19.38
CA THR A 214 -28.00 -1.89 -19.57
C THR A 214 -27.32 -0.80 -18.73
N VAL A 215 -26.85 0.23 -19.39
CA VAL A 215 -26.34 1.45 -18.75
C VAL A 215 -27.44 2.50 -18.84
N GLY A 216 -27.82 3.10 -17.71
CA GLY A 216 -28.92 4.05 -17.64
C GLY A 216 -28.54 5.38 -16.99
N GLY A 217 -29.50 6.31 -16.99
CA GLY A 217 -29.42 7.55 -16.23
C GLY A 217 -28.16 8.39 -16.46
N ALA A 218 -27.68 9.03 -15.38
CA ALA A 218 -26.49 9.86 -15.40
C ALA A 218 -25.21 9.08 -15.74
N ILE A 219 -25.18 7.78 -15.43
CA ILE A 219 -24.06 6.90 -15.77
C ILE A 219 -23.95 6.73 -17.29
N LEU A 220 -25.07 6.51 -17.98
CA LEU A 220 -25.11 6.44 -19.44
C LEU A 220 -24.67 7.76 -20.07
N THR A 221 -25.13 8.89 -19.53
CA THR A 221 -24.72 10.22 -20.00
C THR A 221 -23.20 10.39 -19.91
N ARG A 222 -22.60 10.08 -18.76
CA ARG A 222 -21.14 10.16 -18.57
C ARG A 222 -20.41 9.16 -19.48
N TYR A 223 -20.88 7.92 -19.55
CA TYR A 223 -20.28 6.89 -20.39
C TYR A 223 -20.24 7.30 -21.87
N ASN A 224 -21.32 7.88 -22.39
CA ASN A 224 -21.37 8.37 -23.77
C ASN A 224 -20.43 9.55 -24.01
N GLN A 225 -20.26 10.46 -23.03
CA GLN A 225 -19.27 11.55 -23.11
C GLN A 225 -17.82 11.02 -23.19
N LEU A 226 -17.57 9.84 -22.62
CA LEU A 226 -16.27 9.17 -22.64
C LEU A 226 -16.08 8.26 -23.88
N GLY A 227 -16.98 8.31 -24.86
CA GLY A 227 -16.91 7.52 -26.10
C GLY A 227 -17.69 6.20 -26.07
N GLY A 228 -18.42 5.91 -24.99
CA GLY A 228 -19.23 4.70 -24.86
C GLY A 228 -18.40 3.42 -25.02
N ALA A 229 -18.96 2.43 -25.73
CA ALA A 229 -18.29 1.13 -25.95
C ALA A 229 -17.01 1.22 -26.79
N GLY A 230 -16.85 2.28 -27.60
CA GLY A 230 -15.62 2.57 -28.35
C GLY A 230 -14.62 3.43 -27.58
N GLY A 231 -14.98 3.90 -26.38
CA GLY A 231 -14.12 4.69 -25.50
C GLY A 231 -13.18 3.82 -24.66
N PHE A 232 -12.32 4.47 -23.87
CA PHE A 232 -11.29 3.78 -23.08
C PHE A 232 -11.86 2.86 -21.99
N LEU A 233 -13.08 3.12 -21.50
CA LEU A 233 -13.76 2.25 -20.54
C LEU A 233 -14.19 0.90 -21.15
N GLY A 234 -14.34 0.83 -22.47
CA GLY A 234 -14.81 -0.35 -23.19
C GLY A 234 -16.28 -0.66 -22.94
N SER A 235 -16.72 -1.86 -23.34
CA SER A 235 -18.10 -2.32 -23.18
C SER A 235 -18.49 -2.48 -21.71
N CYS A 236 -19.77 -2.32 -21.39
CA CYS A 236 -20.25 -2.59 -20.05
C CYS A 236 -20.11 -4.08 -19.68
N VAL A 237 -19.89 -4.34 -18.39
CA VAL A 237 -19.76 -5.69 -17.80
C VAL A 237 -20.93 -5.99 -16.87
N THR A 238 -21.51 -4.95 -16.26
CA THR A 238 -22.74 -5.05 -15.46
C THR A 238 -23.80 -4.11 -16.02
N SER A 239 -25.08 -4.45 -15.79
CA SER A 239 -26.13 -3.44 -15.82
C SER A 239 -25.95 -2.45 -14.67
N GLU A 240 -26.76 -1.38 -14.66
CA GLU A 240 -26.75 -0.41 -13.56
C GLU A 240 -27.27 -1.06 -12.26
N LEU A 241 -26.39 -1.17 -11.28
CA LEU A 241 -26.65 -1.78 -9.98
C LEU A 241 -26.73 -0.72 -8.88
N THR A 242 -27.41 -1.06 -7.80
CA THR A 242 -27.32 -0.27 -6.57
C THR A 242 -26.01 -0.63 -5.90
N THR A 243 -25.28 0.40 -5.47
CA THR A 243 -24.05 0.24 -4.68
C THR A 243 -24.32 -0.53 -3.38
N PRO A 244 -23.35 -1.31 -2.90
CA PRO A 244 -23.48 -2.06 -1.65
C PRO A 244 -23.93 -1.23 -0.44
N ASP A 245 -23.53 0.04 -0.30
CA ASP A 245 -24.00 0.92 0.79
C ASP A 245 -25.49 1.35 0.67
N GLY A 246 -26.13 1.08 -0.47
CA GLY A 246 -27.53 1.40 -0.74
C GLY A 246 -27.79 2.85 -1.18
N ILE A 247 -26.76 3.68 -1.35
CA ILE A 247 -26.89 5.12 -1.60
C ILE A 247 -26.84 5.44 -3.09
N GLY A 248 -25.82 4.93 -3.76
CA GLY A 248 -25.50 5.24 -5.15
C GLY A 248 -25.87 4.16 -6.15
N ARG A 249 -25.57 4.44 -7.41
CA ARG A 249 -25.69 3.52 -8.54
C ARG A 249 -24.32 3.36 -9.19
N TYR A 250 -24.06 2.20 -9.80
CA TYR A 250 -22.81 1.99 -10.52
C TYR A 250 -22.95 1.03 -11.71
N ASN A 251 -22.05 1.19 -12.67
CA ASN A 251 -21.77 0.19 -13.70
C ASN A 251 -20.28 -0.13 -13.70
N HIS A 252 -19.93 -1.41 -13.83
CA HIS A 252 -18.59 -1.82 -14.24
C HIS A 252 -18.53 -1.93 -15.76
N PHE A 253 -17.38 -1.54 -16.32
CA PHE A 253 -17.00 -1.64 -17.71
C PHE A 253 -15.71 -2.46 -17.81
N GLN A 254 -15.31 -2.84 -19.02
CA GLN A 254 -14.11 -3.66 -19.25
C GLN A 254 -12.88 -3.10 -18.55
N ASN A 255 -12.66 -1.78 -18.63
CA ASN A 255 -11.43 -1.15 -18.13
C ASN A 255 -11.66 -0.17 -16.98
N GLY A 256 -12.89 -0.04 -16.49
CA GLY A 256 -13.19 0.95 -15.47
C GLY A 256 -14.57 0.83 -14.86
N SER A 257 -14.98 1.82 -14.09
CA SER A 257 -16.31 1.88 -13.47
C SER A 257 -16.79 3.30 -13.37
N ILE A 258 -18.09 3.49 -13.47
CA ILE A 258 -18.73 4.78 -13.23
C ILE A 258 -19.67 4.61 -12.05
N TYR A 259 -19.50 5.47 -11.05
CA TYR A 259 -20.33 5.54 -9.85
C TYR A 259 -21.09 6.86 -9.84
N TRP A 260 -22.33 6.82 -9.38
CA TRP A 260 -23.20 7.97 -9.29
C TRP A 260 -23.90 8.05 -7.94
N THR A 261 -23.98 9.26 -7.39
CA THR A 261 -24.95 9.63 -6.36
C THR A 261 -25.59 10.97 -6.72
N GLN A 262 -26.71 11.29 -6.07
CA GLN A 262 -27.34 12.61 -6.18
C GLN A 262 -26.36 13.75 -5.80
N ALA A 263 -25.48 13.52 -4.81
CA ALA A 263 -24.59 14.54 -4.27
C ALA A 263 -23.32 14.75 -5.10
N THR A 264 -22.75 13.66 -5.63
CA THR A 264 -21.45 13.69 -6.32
C THR A 264 -21.58 13.79 -7.83
N GLY A 265 -22.69 13.34 -8.42
CA GLY A 265 -22.78 13.12 -9.87
C GLY A 265 -22.10 11.82 -10.30
N ALA A 266 -22.03 11.59 -11.62
CA ALA A 266 -21.51 10.35 -12.21
C ALA A 266 -20.05 10.53 -12.61
N TRP A 267 -19.15 9.76 -11.99
CA TRP A 267 -17.71 9.85 -12.22
C TRP A 267 -17.07 8.50 -12.46
N GLU A 268 -16.19 8.48 -13.46
CA GLU A 268 -15.37 7.34 -13.82
C GLU A 268 -14.13 7.21 -12.95
N VAL A 269 -13.82 5.97 -12.58
CA VAL A 269 -12.55 5.57 -11.99
C VAL A 269 -12.07 4.36 -12.77
N TRP A 270 -10.82 4.37 -13.23
CA TRP A 270 -10.28 3.32 -14.10
C TRP A 270 -8.81 3.04 -13.80
N GLY A 271 -8.24 2.06 -14.50
CA GLY A 271 -6.83 1.70 -14.37
C GLY A 271 -6.40 1.38 -12.94
N GLN A 272 -5.19 1.81 -12.58
CA GLN A 272 -4.56 1.54 -11.28
C GLN A 272 -5.26 2.25 -10.11
N ILE A 273 -5.82 3.43 -10.34
CA ILE A 273 -6.58 4.17 -9.32
C ILE A 273 -7.82 3.38 -8.92
N ARG A 274 -8.54 2.81 -9.89
CA ARG A 274 -9.70 1.94 -9.62
C ARG A 274 -9.31 0.70 -8.84
N LEU A 275 -8.22 0.04 -9.21
CA LEU A 275 -7.74 -1.16 -8.50
C LEU A 275 -7.39 -0.85 -7.04
N LYS A 276 -6.76 0.31 -6.78
CA LYS A 276 -6.49 0.75 -5.41
C LYS A 276 -7.78 1.04 -4.64
N TRP A 277 -8.73 1.75 -5.24
CA TRP A 277 -10.03 2.01 -4.60
C TRP A 277 -10.84 0.74 -4.32
N GLU A 278 -10.77 -0.25 -5.21
CA GLU A 278 -11.33 -1.58 -5.05
C GLU A 278 -10.74 -2.30 -3.83
N GLN A 279 -9.40 -2.30 -3.69
CA GLN A 279 -8.70 -2.88 -2.53
C GLN A 279 -9.10 -2.23 -1.20
N LEU A 280 -9.44 -0.94 -1.22
CA LEU A 280 -9.91 -0.21 -0.04
C LEU A 280 -11.38 -0.49 0.29
N GLY A 281 -12.12 -1.20 -0.56
CA GLY A 281 -13.52 -1.53 -0.35
C GLY A 281 -14.50 -0.56 -1.03
N TRP A 282 -14.10 0.08 -2.14
CA TRP A 282 -14.97 0.90 -2.99
C TRP A 282 -15.60 2.09 -2.23
N GLU A 283 -16.88 2.37 -2.48
CA GLU A 283 -17.63 3.45 -1.85
C GLU A 283 -17.81 3.30 -0.34
N ARG A 284 -17.62 2.08 0.19
CA ARG A 284 -17.61 1.81 1.63
C ARG A 284 -16.25 2.09 2.28
N SER A 285 -15.22 2.37 1.50
CA SER A 285 -13.92 2.79 2.01
C SER A 285 -14.01 4.16 2.68
N VAL A 286 -12.96 4.54 3.41
CA VAL A 286 -12.82 5.87 4.02
C VAL A 286 -12.95 7.01 2.99
N LEU A 287 -12.62 6.76 1.71
CA LEU A 287 -12.66 7.75 0.65
C LEU A 287 -14.07 8.12 0.20
N GLY A 288 -15.02 7.18 0.29
CA GLY A 288 -16.37 7.34 -0.25
C GLY A 288 -16.43 7.31 -1.78
N TYR A 289 -17.36 8.08 -2.34
CA TYR A 289 -17.59 8.15 -3.79
C TYR A 289 -16.60 9.08 -4.51
N PRO A 290 -16.28 8.81 -5.79
CA PRO A 290 -15.54 9.74 -6.62
C PRO A 290 -16.31 11.04 -6.83
N ILE A 291 -15.59 12.17 -6.83
CA ILE A 291 -16.12 13.51 -7.12
C ILE A 291 -15.47 14.15 -8.36
N THR A 292 -14.49 13.47 -8.95
CA THR A 292 -13.90 13.80 -10.25
C THR A 292 -13.72 12.53 -11.07
N GLY A 293 -13.61 12.71 -12.39
CA GLY A 293 -12.95 11.73 -13.26
C GLY A 293 -11.44 11.66 -12.98
N GLU A 294 -10.74 10.81 -13.73
CA GLU A 294 -9.28 10.76 -13.65
C GLU A 294 -8.68 12.01 -14.33
N LEU A 295 -7.91 12.77 -13.57
CA LEU A 295 -7.26 14.01 -14.01
C LEU A 295 -5.75 13.79 -14.18
N THR A 296 -5.17 14.48 -15.16
CA THR A 296 -3.72 14.59 -15.30
C THR A 296 -3.18 15.57 -14.28
N ALA A 297 -2.19 15.13 -13.51
CA ALA A 297 -1.46 16.03 -12.62
C ALA A 297 -0.80 17.15 -13.44
N PRO A 298 -0.80 18.41 -12.96
CA PRO A 298 -0.24 19.56 -13.66
C PRO A 298 1.21 19.45 -14.15
N ASP A 299 2.02 18.59 -13.55
CA ASP A 299 3.41 18.30 -13.99
C ASP A 299 3.47 17.32 -15.17
N GLY A 300 2.32 16.75 -15.57
CA GLY A 300 2.18 15.76 -16.64
C GLY A 300 2.59 14.33 -16.25
N ARG A 301 3.15 14.12 -15.06
CA ARG A 301 3.75 12.85 -14.65
C ARG A 301 2.73 11.88 -14.08
N GLY A 302 1.81 12.37 -13.25
CA GLY A 302 0.84 11.55 -12.54
C GLY A 302 -0.59 11.65 -13.08
N ARG A 303 -1.45 10.82 -12.50
CA ARG A 303 -2.91 10.85 -12.61
C ARG A 303 -3.53 10.82 -11.23
N PHE A 304 -4.72 11.38 -11.06
CA PHE A 304 -5.44 11.30 -9.79
C PHE A 304 -6.96 11.36 -9.95
N ASN A 305 -7.66 10.79 -8.97
CA ASN A 305 -9.07 11.06 -8.72
C ASN A 305 -9.21 11.69 -7.32
N HIS A 306 -10.13 12.65 -7.20
CA HIS A 306 -10.65 13.06 -5.90
C HIS A 306 -11.90 12.26 -5.56
N PHE A 307 -12.02 11.96 -4.28
CA PHE A 307 -13.16 11.31 -3.63
C PHE A 307 -13.71 12.24 -2.56
N GLN A 308 -14.88 11.92 -2.01
CA GLN A 308 -15.54 12.74 -1.00
C GLN A 308 -14.63 13.11 0.18
N ASN A 309 -13.86 12.13 0.67
CA ASN A 309 -13.04 12.29 1.86
C ASN A 309 -11.54 12.09 1.62
N GLY A 310 -11.11 12.02 0.35
CA GLY A 310 -9.71 11.77 0.05
C GLY A 310 -9.34 11.89 -1.42
N SER A 311 -8.13 11.50 -1.74
CA SER A 311 -7.61 11.43 -3.11
C SER A 311 -6.86 10.13 -3.29
N ILE A 312 -6.83 9.63 -4.53
CA ILE A 312 -5.86 8.61 -4.93
C ILE A 312 -5.02 9.21 -6.06
N TYR A 313 -3.70 9.20 -5.87
CA TYR A 313 -2.72 9.63 -6.86
C TYR A 313 -1.94 8.42 -7.38
N TRP A 314 -1.63 8.43 -8.66
CA TRP A 314 -0.86 7.38 -9.34
C TRP A 314 0.27 7.99 -10.17
N THR A 315 1.44 7.35 -10.12
CA THR A 315 2.51 7.51 -11.11
C THR A 315 3.00 6.14 -11.58
N PRO A 316 3.64 6.06 -12.77
CA PRO A 316 4.22 4.80 -13.25
C PRO A 316 5.27 4.21 -12.28
N GLU A 317 6.02 5.06 -11.58
CA GLU A 317 7.13 4.62 -10.72
C GLU A 317 6.68 4.21 -9.31
N LEU A 318 5.60 4.80 -8.80
CA LEU A 318 5.20 4.63 -7.40
C LEU A 318 3.93 3.78 -7.24
N GLY A 319 3.13 3.63 -8.29
CA GLY A 319 1.81 3.02 -8.18
C GLY A 319 0.76 4.00 -7.62
N ALA A 320 -0.42 3.46 -7.27
CA ALA A 320 -1.57 4.24 -6.82
C ALA A 320 -1.66 4.25 -5.29
N TRP A 321 -1.76 5.43 -4.67
CA TRP A 321 -1.81 5.61 -3.23
C TRP A 321 -2.89 6.59 -2.80
N GLU A 322 -3.63 6.20 -1.76
CA GLU A 322 -4.65 7.02 -1.13
C GLU A 322 -4.07 7.97 -0.07
N ILE A 323 -4.62 9.17 0.00
CA ILE A 323 -4.35 10.16 1.04
C ILE A 323 -5.69 10.78 1.43
N HIS A 324 -5.95 10.89 2.73
CA HIS A 324 -7.20 11.42 3.25
C HIS A 324 -6.99 12.24 4.52
N GLY A 325 -8.08 12.72 5.11
CA GLY A 325 -8.08 13.44 6.39
C GLY A 325 -7.13 14.64 6.44
N GLU A 326 -6.56 14.87 7.62
CA GLU A 326 -5.70 16.01 7.91
C GLU A 326 -4.36 15.97 7.18
N ILE A 327 -3.84 14.77 6.85
CA ILE A 327 -2.62 14.63 6.05
C ILE A 327 -2.85 15.13 4.63
N ARG A 328 -3.99 14.76 4.02
CA ARG A 328 -4.38 15.30 2.70
C ARG A 328 -4.55 16.81 2.76
N ALA A 329 -5.22 17.33 3.79
CA ALA A 329 -5.45 18.76 3.94
C ALA A 329 -4.12 19.54 4.07
N LYS A 330 -3.14 19.00 4.80
CA LYS A 330 -1.79 19.59 4.86
C LYS A 330 -1.09 19.53 3.50
N TRP A 331 -1.12 18.39 2.81
CA TRP A 331 -0.48 18.26 1.50
C TRP A 331 -1.09 19.22 0.45
N GLU A 332 -2.41 19.42 0.50
CA GLU A 332 -3.12 20.43 -0.28
C GLU A 332 -2.59 21.85 -0.01
N GLN A 333 -2.44 22.23 1.27
CA GLN A 333 -1.88 23.53 1.66
C GLN A 333 -0.45 23.74 1.16
N LEU A 334 0.34 22.66 1.06
CA LEU A 334 1.70 22.70 0.54
C LEU A 334 1.78 22.76 -1.00
N GLY A 335 0.65 22.65 -1.70
CA GLY A 335 0.59 22.70 -3.16
C GLY A 335 0.63 21.33 -3.83
N TRP A 336 0.15 20.27 -3.15
CA TRP A 336 -0.01 18.92 -3.72
C TRP A 336 1.31 18.35 -4.26
N GLU A 337 1.27 17.68 -5.41
CA GLU A 337 2.43 17.09 -6.08
C GLU A 337 3.47 18.11 -6.53
N LYS A 338 3.11 19.40 -6.62
CA LYS A 338 4.07 20.49 -6.88
C LYS A 338 4.85 20.91 -5.64
N SER A 339 4.44 20.47 -4.45
CA SER A 339 5.17 20.72 -3.22
C SER A 339 6.53 20.03 -3.25
N GLN A 340 7.41 20.39 -2.31
CA GLN A 340 8.73 19.75 -2.19
C GLN A 340 8.63 18.26 -1.81
N LEU A 341 7.47 17.79 -1.33
CA LEU A 341 7.26 16.39 -0.98
C LEU A 341 7.09 15.50 -2.22
N GLY A 342 6.54 16.02 -3.32
CA GLY A 342 6.19 15.24 -4.51
C GLY A 342 4.97 14.34 -4.30
N TYR A 343 4.99 13.15 -4.92
CA TYR A 343 3.89 12.18 -4.88
C TYR A 343 3.92 11.29 -3.62
N PRO A 344 2.77 10.76 -3.19
CA PRO A 344 2.69 9.74 -2.15
C PRO A 344 3.37 8.43 -2.58
N LYS A 345 4.01 7.75 -1.63
CA LYS A 345 4.58 6.40 -1.79
C LYS A 345 3.93 5.35 -0.89
N THR A 346 3.02 5.77 -0.02
CA THR A 346 2.23 4.91 0.87
C THR A 346 0.82 5.44 0.97
N GLY A 347 -0.09 4.56 1.39
CA GLY A 347 -1.37 4.95 1.96
C GLY A 347 -1.21 5.61 3.33
N GLU A 348 -2.32 6.04 3.94
CA GLU A 348 -2.31 6.55 5.32
C GLU A 348 -2.17 5.38 6.29
N LEU A 349 -1.04 5.32 6.98
CA LEU A 349 -0.69 4.23 7.89
C LEU A 349 -0.80 4.68 9.35
N VAL A 350 -1.07 3.73 10.25
CA VAL A 350 -0.94 3.93 11.69
C VAL A 350 0.54 3.94 12.06
N THR A 351 0.95 4.90 12.87
CA THR A 351 2.33 4.94 13.39
C THR A 351 2.63 3.72 14.27
N PRO A 352 3.88 3.22 14.30
CA PRO A 352 4.31 2.13 15.18
C PRO A 352 3.91 2.26 16.66
N ASP A 353 3.88 3.47 17.22
CA ASP A 353 3.44 3.73 18.59
C ASP A 353 1.90 3.70 18.79
N GLY A 354 1.13 3.60 17.70
CA GLY A 354 -0.32 3.58 17.68
C GLY A 354 -1.02 4.93 17.92
N ALA A 355 -0.27 6.02 18.11
CA ALA A 355 -0.82 7.31 18.52
C ALA A 355 -1.20 8.24 17.36
N GLY A 356 -0.67 7.99 16.17
CA GLY A 356 -0.77 8.88 15.03
C GLY A 356 -1.07 8.18 13.70
N ARG A 357 -0.98 8.99 12.65
CA ARG A 357 -1.09 8.58 11.24
C ARG A 357 0.05 9.21 10.44
N TYR A 358 0.45 8.57 9.35
CA TYR A 358 1.42 9.16 8.44
C TYR A 358 1.26 8.68 7.00
N ASN A 359 1.73 9.51 6.07
CA ASN A 359 2.04 9.11 4.69
C ASN A 359 3.51 9.43 4.40
N HIS A 360 4.19 8.52 3.71
CA HIS A 360 5.46 8.83 3.07
C HIS A 360 5.24 9.36 1.66
N PHE A 361 6.04 10.36 1.29
CA PHE A 361 6.09 10.97 -0.03
C PHE A 361 7.48 10.77 -0.64
N GLU A 362 7.66 11.10 -1.91
CA GLU A 362 8.93 10.96 -2.63
C GLU A 362 10.11 11.50 -1.82
N ASN A 363 9.98 12.73 -1.32
CA ASN A 363 11.07 13.48 -0.72
C ASN A 363 10.87 13.78 0.78
N GLY A 364 9.85 13.21 1.41
CA GLY A 364 9.57 13.47 2.83
C GLY A 364 8.40 12.67 3.37
N SER A 365 7.80 13.15 4.44
CA SER A 365 6.67 12.51 5.11
C SER A 365 5.79 13.54 5.78
N ILE A 366 4.50 13.25 5.90
CA ILE A 366 3.59 14.03 6.73
C ILE A 366 3.11 13.11 7.84
N TYR A 367 3.27 13.55 9.09
CA TYR A 367 2.79 12.87 10.29
C TYR A 367 1.70 13.69 10.95
N TRP A 368 0.70 13.02 11.50
CA TRP A 368 -0.42 13.63 12.19
C TRP A 368 -0.69 12.95 13.53
N THR A 369 -1.00 13.76 14.53
CA THR A 369 -1.69 13.33 15.76
C THR A 369 -2.75 14.37 16.14
N GLN A 370 -3.68 13.99 17.00
CA GLN A 370 -4.65 14.92 17.57
C GLN A 370 -3.98 16.09 18.32
N ALA A 371 -2.81 15.86 18.93
CA ALA A 371 -2.13 16.86 19.75
C ALA A 371 -1.26 17.84 18.94
N THR A 372 -0.66 17.37 17.86
CA THR A 372 0.28 18.17 17.05
C THR A 372 -0.33 18.70 15.76
N GLY A 373 -1.41 18.09 15.24
CA GLY A 373 -1.83 18.34 13.87
C GLY A 373 -0.87 17.68 12.86
N ALA A 374 -1.13 17.92 11.57
CA ALA A 374 -0.37 17.35 10.47
C ALA A 374 0.85 18.23 10.15
N HIS A 375 2.04 17.65 10.11
CA HIS A 375 3.29 18.35 9.84
C HIS A 375 4.21 17.55 8.93
N GLU A 376 4.87 18.26 8.02
CA GLU A 376 5.83 17.67 7.11
C GLU A 376 7.27 17.67 7.67
N VAL A 377 7.98 16.58 7.42
CA VAL A 377 9.42 16.44 7.67
C VAL A 377 10.05 15.84 6.42
N ARG A 378 11.09 16.47 5.88
CA ARG A 378 11.69 16.09 4.59
C ARG A 378 13.22 16.11 4.59
N GLY A 379 13.79 15.60 3.50
CA GLY A 379 15.23 15.66 3.22
C GLY A 379 16.11 15.17 4.37
N ILE A 380 17.18 15.93 4.65
CA ILE A 380 18.22 15.52 5.63
C ILE A 380 17.69 15.52 7.07
N ILE A 381 16.73 16.39 7.40
CA ILE A 381 16.12 16.42 8.73
C ILE A 381 15.28 15.16 8.95
N GLN A 382 14.48 14.76 7.95
CA GLN A 382 13.75 13.49 8.00
C GLN A 382 14.70 12.30 8.11
N ALA A 383 15.80 12.29 7.37
CA ALA A 383 16.79 11.21 7.46
C ALA A 383 17.39 11.09 8.87
N LYS A 384 17.70 12.22 9.53
CA LYS A 384 18.17 12.23 10.93
C LYS A 384 17.07 11.76 11.89
N TRP A 385 15.84 12.20 11.73
CA TRP A 385 14.73 11.75 12.56
C TRP A 385 14.47 10.24 12.40
N ALA A 386 14.58 9.72 11.18
CA ALA A 386 14.51 8.30 10.88
C ALA A 386 15.62 7.50 11.56
N GLU A 387 16.87 7.98 11.51
CA GLU A 387 18.02 7.41 12.21
C GLU A 387 17.76 7.27 13.73
N ARG A 388 17.03 8.22 14.30
CA ARG A 388 16.67 8.25 15.73
C ARG A 388 15.49 7.34 16.09
N GLY A 389 14.80 6.76 15.11
CA GLY A 389 13.61 5.92 15.32
C GLY A 389 12.28 6.65 15.15
N TRP A 390 12.24 7.73 14.37
CA TRP A 390 11.00 8.44 14.03
C TRP A 390 10.24 8.91 15.29
N GLU A 391 8.91 8.80 15.31
CA GLU A 391 8.05 9.21 16.42
C GLU A 391 8.27 8.38 17.69
N THR A 392 8.89 7.20 17.58
CA THR A 392 9.26 6.38 18.74
C THR A 392 10.53 6.89 19.45
N SER A 393 11.26 7.80 18.81
CA SER A 393 12.41 8.49 19.42
C SER A 393 11.97 9.46 20.53
N TYR A 394 12.93 9.95 21.32
CA TYR A 394 12.63 10.93 22.38
C TYR A 394 11.98 12.21 21.83
N LEU A 395 12.35 12.63 20.62
CA LEU A 395 11.80 13.81 19.94
C LEU A 395 10.27 13.75 19.86
N GLY A 396 9.71 12.57 19.61
CA GLY A 396 8.27 12.37 19.36
C GLY A 396 7.84 12.91 18.00
N TYR A 397 6.62 13.45 17.93
CA TYR A 397 6.03 13.95 16.70
C TYR A 397 6.51 15.36 16.34
N PRO A 398 6.55 15.71 15.04
CA PRO A 398 6.80 17.08 14.59
C PRO A 398 5.68 18.02 15.04
N THR A 399 6.04 19.24 15.40
CA THR A 399 5.13 20.34 15.76
C THR A 399 5.22 21.52 14.80
N THR A 400 6.07 21.41 13.78
CA THR A 400 6.19 22.35 12.67
C THR A 400 6.47 21.61 11.37
N ASP A 401 6.10 22.23 10.26
CA ASP A 401 6.68 21.92 8.95
C ASP A 401 8.18 22.28 8.92
N GLU A 402 8.94 21.86 7.90
CA GLU A 402 10.35 22.23 7.76
C GLU A 402 10.45 23.74 7.43
N GLN A 403 11.11 24.49 8.30
CA GLN A 403 11.27 25.94 8.15
C GLN A 403 12.72 26.30 7.85
N GLY A 404 12.93 27.37 7.10
CA GLY A 404 14.23 28.03 7.01
C GLY A 404 14.52 28.79 8.30
N THR A 405 15.79 28.85 8.70
CA THR A 405 16.21 29.71 9.81
C THR A 405 16.20 31.19 9.38
N PRO A 406 16.03 32.14 10.32
CA PRO A 406 15.92 33.57 9.98
C PRO A 406 17.14 34.17 9.27
N ASP A 407 18.32 33.58 9.46
CA ASP A 407 19.57 33.98 8.79
C ASP A 407 19.68 33.46 7.34
N GLY A 408 18.75 32.61 6.89
CA GLY A 408 18.75 31.99 5.57
C GLY A 408 19.81 30.90 5.35
N VAL A 409 20.51 30.45 6.41
CA VAL A 409 21.62 29.49 6.31
C VAL A 409 21.15 28.05 6.50
N GLY A 410 20.25 27.82 7.44
CA GLY A 410 19.84 26.51 7.88
C GLY A 410 18.36 26.21 7.66
N ARG A 411 17.98 25.00 8.06
CA ARG A 411 16.59 24.55 8.14
C ARG A 411 16.37 23.82 9.45
N TYR A 412 15.12 23.75 9.91
CA TYR A 412 14.77 23.03 11.13
C TYR A 412 13.34 22.49 11.11
N ASN A 413 13.12 21.45 11.91
CA ASN A 413 11.81 21.07 12.42
C ASN A 413 11.84 21.10 13.95
N HIS A 414 10.77 21.60 14.56
CA HIS A 414 10.51 21.38 15.97
C HIS A 414 9.69 20.11 16.18
N PHE A 415 9.96 19.43 17.28
CA PHE A 415 9.28 18.22 17.71
C PHE A 415 8.80 18.41 19.16
N GLN A 416 7.90 17.54 19.61
CA GLN A 416 7.30 17.61 20.95
C GLN A 416 8.31 17.81 22.08
N ARG A 417 9.51 17.20 21.98
CA ARG A 417 10.54 17.25 23.05
C ARG A 417 11.92 17.71 22.59
N GLY A 418 12.00 18.36 21.43
CA GLY A 418 13.28 18.79 20.89
C GLY A 418 13.18 19.45 19.53
N SER A 419 14.32 19.57 18.86
CA SER A 419 14.40 20.13 17.52
C SER A 419 15.55 19.49 16.77
N ILE A 420 15.40 19.34 15.46
CA ILE A 420 16.51 18.98 14.57
C ILE A 420 16.82 20.20 13.70
N TYR A 421 18.08 20.61 13.70
CA TYR A 421 18.59 21.71 12.89
C TYR A 421 19.61 21.19 11.89
N PHE A 422 19.55 21.70 10.66
CA PHE A 422 20.47 21.37 9.59
C PHE A 422 21.11 22.64 9.01
N THR A 423 22.42 22.60 8.81
CA THR A 423 23.12 23.48 7.87
C THR A 423 24.06 22.68 6.97
N PRO A 424 24.44 23.18 5.79
CA PRO A 424 25.46 22.53 4.96
C PRO A 424 26.81 22.34 5.66
N ALA A 425 27.16 23.23 6.59
CA ALA A 425 28.45 23.20 7.30
C ALA A 425 28.47 22.20 8.46
N THR A 426 27.35 22.04 9.16
CA THR A 426 27.29 21.24 10.40
C THR A 426 26.62 19.88 10.20
N GLY A 427 25.79 19.71 9.17
CA GLY A 427 24.88 18.56 9.07
C GLY A 427 23.63 18.72 9.94
N ALA A 428 22.80 17.68 10.00
CA ALA A 428 21.60 17.67 10.83
C ALA A 428 21.92 17.15 12.24
N HIS A 429 21.51 17.89 13.27
CA HIS A 429 21.72 17.51 14.66
C HIS A 429 20.48 17.77 15.50
N GLU A 430 20.16 16.84 16.39
CA GLU A 430 19.10 16.98 17.39
C GLU A 430 19.58 17.69 18.65
N VAL A 431 18.72 18.54 19.19
CA VAL A 431 18.86 19.13 20.52
C VAL A 431 17.57 18.81 21.27
N ILE A 432 17.66 18.12 22.41
CA ILE A 432 16.50 17.57 23.11
C ILE A 432 16.47 17.96 24.60
N GLY A 433 15.34 17.71 25.25
CA GLY A 433 15.19 17.83 26.70
C GLY A 433 15.62 19.18 27.29
N ASP A 434 16.28 19.13 28.45
CA ASP A 434 16.74 20.32 29.18
C ASP A 434 17.82 21.12 28.44
N ILE A 435 18.61 20.45 27.59
CA ILE A 435 19.61 21.14 26.76
C ILE A 435 18.92 21.99 25.70
N ASN A 436 17.89 21.46 25.04
CA ASN A 436 17.06 22.23 24.10
C ASN A 436 16.35 23.38 24.80
N ALA A 437 15.78 23.15 25.98
CA ALA A 437 15.13 24.21 26.76
C ALA A 437 16.12 25.35 27.08
N LYS A 438 17.36 25.01 27.46
CA LYS A 438 18.41 25.99 27.72
C LYS A 438 18.84 26.73 26.45
N TRP A 439 19.10 26.02 25.36
CA TRP A 439 19.48 26.63 24.08
C TRP A 439 18.39 27.54 23.53
N MET A 440 17.12 27.16 23.68
CA MET A 440 15.97 28.00 23.36
C MET A 440 15.97 29.31 24.16
N ALA A 441 16.21 29.25 25.47
CA ALA A 441 16.30 30.44 26.32
C ALA A 441 17.48 31.36 25.94
N LEU A 442 18.50 30.83 25.26
CA LEU A 442 19.67 31.57 24.78
C LEU A 442 19.50 32.12 23.35
N GLY A 443 18.31 31.98 22.75
CA GLY A 443 18.02 32.50 21.40
C GLY A 443 18.29 31.51 20.26
N ARG A 444 18.49 30.22 20.56
CA ARG A 444 18.71 29.15 19.58
C ARG A 444 19.87 29.45 18.62
N GLU A 445 19.69 29.20 17.33
CA GLU A 445 20.71 29.37 16.28
C GLU A 445 21.09 30.82 16.05
N ALA A 446 20.17 31.76 16.30
CA ALA A 446 20.43 33.19 16.25
C ALA A 446 21.11 33.72 17.53
N GLY A 447 21.19 32.87 18.56
CA GLY A 447 21.71 33.19 19.87
C GLY A 447 23.22 33.05 20.00
N LEU A 448 23.69 33.20 21.23
CA LEU A 448 25.10 33.16 21.61
C LEU A 448 25.84 31.92 21.09
N LEU A 449 25.19 30.76 21.11
CA LEU A 449 25.83 29.48 20.86
C LEU A 449 25.88 29.10 19.37
N GLY A 450 24.98 29.64 18.54
CA GLY A 450 24.86 29.28 17.14
C GLY A 450 24.24 27.89 16.92
N TYR A 451 24.55 27.28 15.78
CA TYR A 451 24.03 25.97 15.38
C TYR A 451 24.67 24.81 16.16
N PRO A 452 23.94 23.70 16.37
CA PRO A 452 24.51 22.49 16.94
C PRO A 452 25.54 21.84 16.00
N LEU A 453 26.61 21.30 16.60
CA LEU A 453 27.68 20.53 15.96
C LEU A 453 27.59 19.04 16.26
N THR A 454 26.84 18.67 17.29
CA THR A 454 26.62 17.29 17.71
C THR A 454 25.15 17.10 18.05
N ASP A 455 24.69 15.86 17.91
CA ASP A 455 23.50 15.35 18.60
C ASP A 455 23.72 15.37 20.13
N GLU A 456 22.65 15.21 20.92
CA GLU A 456 22.79 15.08 22.38
C GLU A 456 23.43 13.74 22.71
N THR A 457 24.59 13.77 23.37
CA THR A 457 25.36 12.56 23.71
C THR A 457 25.64 12.48 25.19
N LYS A 458 25.83 11.25 25.70
CA LYS A 458 26.35 11.06 27.05
C LYS A 458 27.78 11.58 27.13
N THR A 459 28.12 12.20 28.24
CA THR A 459 29.51 12.56 28.53
C THR A 459 30.38 11.32 28.66
N PRO A 460 31.68 11.40 28.33
CA PRO A 460 32.66 10.31 28.50
C PRO A 460 32.66 9.60 29.85
N ASP A 461 32.39 10.31 30.96
CA ASP A 461 32.28 9.73 32.30
C ASP A 461 30.95 9.00 32.58
N GLY A 462 29.98 9.09 31.66
CA GLY A 462 28.65 8.50 31.77
C GLY A 462 27.68 9.21 32.73
N VAL A 463 28.06 10.35 33.32
CA VAL A 463 27.26 11.05 34.36
C VAL A 463 26.27 12.03 33.75
N GLY A 464 26.70 12.79 32.74
CA GLY A 464 25.94 13.86 32.13
C GLY A 464 25.58 13.61 30.68
N ARG A 465 25.02 14.65 30.06
CA ARG A 465 24.79 14.74 28.62
C ARG A 465 25.24 16.10 28.11
N PHE A 466 25.57 16.21 26.83
CA PHE A 466 25.97 17.49 26.24
C PHE A 466 25.60 17.60 24.75
N ASN A 467 25.51 18.84 24.30
CA ASN A 467 25.64 19.21 22.89
C ASN A 467 26.77 20.23 22.74
N HIS A 468 27.59 20.08 21.71
CA HIS A 468 28.46 21.16 21.24
C HIS A 468 27.73 22.01 20.20
N PHE A 469 27.99 23.31 20.24
CA PHE A 469 27.49 24.31 19.30
C PHE A 469 28.68 25.07 18.72
N GLN A 470 28.45 25.84 17.65
CA GLN A 470 29.51 26.59 16.97
C GLN A 470 30.35 27.45 17.92
N ASN A 471 29.70 28.14 18.85
CA ASN A 471 30.36 29.11 19.73
C ASN A 471 30.41 28.68 21.21
N GLY A 472 29.95 27.48 21.54
CA GLY A 472 29.93 27.03 22.93
C GLY A 472 29.42 25.62 23.13
N SER A 473 29.04 25.27 24.35
CA SER A 473 28.50 23.96 24.70
C SER A 473 27.50 24.07 25.82
N ILE A 474 26.53 23.17 25.84
CA ILE A 474 25.64 23.01 26.98
C ILE A 474 25.85 21.61 27.54
N TYR A 475 26.13 21.56 28.84
CA TYR A 475 26.24 20.33 29.59
C TYR A 475 25.09 20.23 30.59
N TRP A 476 24.58 19.02 30.77
CA TRP A 476 23.53 18.72 31.72
C TRP A 476 23.96 17.59 32.65
N THR A 477 23.66 17.75 33.93
CA THR A 477 23.62 16.64 34.91
C THR A 477 22.37 16.79 35.76
N GLN A 478 21.98 15.72 36.46
CA GLN A 478 20.90 15.80 37.44
C GLN A 478 21.18 16.80 38.57
N ALA A 479 22.45 17.01 38.94
CA ALA A 479 22.84 17.88 40.04
C ALA A 479 22.88 19.37 39.64
N THR A 480 23.28 19.68 38.41
CA THR A 480 23.52 21.06 37.96
C THR A 480 22.46 21.60 37.00
N GLY A 481 21.65 20.72 36.41
CA GLY A 481 20.80 21.07 35.27
C GLY A 481 21.62 21.45 34.03
N ALA A 482 20.95 21.99 33.01
CA ALA A 482 21.61 22.45 31.80
C ALA A 482 22.33 23.78 32.03
N ARG A 483 23.64 23.82 31.74
CA ARG A 483 24.52 24.98 31.88
C ARG A 483 25.32 25.18 30.61
N GLU A 484 25.36 26.43 30.15
CA GLU A 484 26.19 26.79 29.00
C GLU A 484 27.62 27.13 29.44
N VAL A 485 28.59 26.83 28.58
CA VAL A 485 29.95 27.35 28.66
C VAL A 485 30.37 27.76 27.24
N HIS A 486 30.90 28.96 27.06
CA HIS A 486 31.26 29.48 25.73
C HIS A 486 32.62 30.19 25.72
N GLY A 487 33.06 30.58 24.51
CA GLY A 487 34.22 31.45 24.31
C GLY A 487 35.53 30.97 24.97
N PRO A 488 36.38 31.91 25.44
CA PRO A 488 37.66 31.57 26.07
C PRO A 488 37.55 30.69 27.31
N ILE A 489 36.47 30.83 28.10
CA ILE A 489 36.25 29.99 29.29
C ILE A 489 36.07 28.54 28.87
N ARG A 490 35.23 28.27 27.86
CA ARG A 490 35.07 26.92 27.30
C ARG A 490 36.39 26.36 26.78
N ALA A 491 37.13 27.13 25.99
CA ALA A 491 38.42 26.69 25.45
C ALA A 491 39.44 26.37 26.57
N LYS A 492 39.42 27.14 27.66
CA LYS A 492 40.26 26.84 28.82
C LYS A 492 39.81 25.55 29.51
N TRP A 493 38.51 25.37 29.73
CA TRP A 493 37.96 24.16 30.34
C TRP A 493 38.24 22.90 29.51
N GLU A 494 38.11 22.99 28.19
CA GLU A 494 38.53 21.97 27.23
C GLU A 494 39.99 21.55 27.43
N SER A 495 40.91 22.53 27.51
CA SER A 495 42.34 22.26 27.74
C SER A 495 42.64 21.60 29.09
N LEU A 496 41.69 21.64 30.02
CA LEU A 496 41.78 21.04 31.35
C LEU A 496 41.08 19.67 31.44
N GLY A 497 40.60 19.13 30.32
CA GLY A 497 39.97 17.80 30.24
C GLY A 497 38.46 17.80 30.43
N TRP A 498 37.78 18.93 30.16
CA TRP A 498 36.32 19.04 30.22
C TRP A 498 35.74 18.57 31.57
N GLU A 499 34.62 17.86 31.56
CA GLU A 499 33.93 17.33 32.75
C GLU A 499 34.72 16.23 33.47
N THR A 500 35.59 15.50 32.76
CA THR A 500 36.51 14.52 33.37
C THR A 500 37.71 15.19 34.07
N GLY A 501 37.92 16.48 33.80
CA GLY A 501 39.01 17.27 34.30
C GLY A 501 38.90 17.64 35.77
N ALA A 502 39.91 18.36 36.26
CA ALA A 502 40.00 18.76 37.67
C ALA A 502 38.84 19.64 38.15
N LEU A 503 38.17 20.37 37.24
CA LEU A 503 37.06 21.27 37.55
C LEU A 503 35.70 20.57 37.64
N GLY A 504 35.50 19.46 36.92
CA GLY A 504 34.20 18.79 36.80
C GLY A 504 33.21 19.56 35.92
N TYR A 505 31.92 19.37 36.17
CA TYR A 505 30.83 20.00 35.41
C TYR A 505 30.61 21.47 35.74
N PRO A 506 30.09 22.28 34.79
CA PRO A 506 29.60 23.62 35.08
C PRO A 506 28.39 23.58 36.03
N VAL A 507 28.39 24.50 37.00
CA VAL A 507 27.34 24.71 38.02
C VAL A 507 26.52 25.96 37.70
N THR A 508 27.14 26.97 37.10
CA THR A 508 26.49 28.20 36.62
C THR A 508 26.69 28.33 35.12
N ASP A 509 25.82 29.10 34.47
CA ASP A 509 26.19 29.72 33.19
C ASP A 509 27.29 30.77 33.43
N GLU A 510 27.87 31.30 32.36
CA GLU A 510 28.80 32.41 32.48
C GLU A 510 28.10 33.67 32.98
N TYR A 511 28.58 34.28 34.06
CA TYR A 511 28.03 35.51 34.67
C TYR A 511 29.06 36.64 34.72
N ALA A 512 28.59 37.89 34.80
CA ALA A 512 29.47 39.07 34.82
C ALA A 512 30.13 39.23 36.20
N VAL A 513 31.41 39.58 36.20
CA VAL A 513 32.19 39.95 37.39
C VAL A 513 32.98 41.23 37.11
N THR A 514 33.53 41.86 38.15
CA THR A 514 34.39 43.03 37.96
C THR A 514 35.58 42.69 37.07
N GLY A 515 35.71 43.37 35.92
CA GLY A 515 36.82 43.18 34.98
C GLY A 515 36.65 42.01 33.99
N GLY A 516 35.51 41.32 33.99
CA GLY A 516 35.20 40.35 32.96
C GLY A 516 34.06 39.40 33.32
N ARG A 517 34.25 38.10 33.10
CA ARG A 517 33.20 37.07 33.24
C ARG A 517 33.69 35.83 33.96
N GLU A 518 32.81 35.11 34.66
CA GLU A 518 33.16 33.90 35.42
C GLU A 518 32.14 32.80 35.20
N SER A 519 32.60 31.55 35.17
CA SER A 519 31.76 30.36 35.30
C SER A 519 32.21 29.54 36.50
N GLU A 520 31.25 29.09 37.29
CA GLU A 520 31.48 28.17 38.40
C GLU A 520 31.39 26.72 37.92
N PHE A 521 32.33 25.90 38.37
CA PHE A 521 32.38 24.46 38.17
C PHE A 521 32.30 23.74 39.52
N GLN A 522 32.04 22.44 39.49
CA GLN A 522 31.89 21.63 40.71
C GLN A 522 33.05 21.81 41.70
N LYS A 523 34.28 21.92 41.19
CA LYS A 523 35.52 21.97 41.98
C LYS A 523 36.32 23.27 41.84
N GLY A 524 35.78 24.29 41.18
CA GLY A 524 36.51 25.55 40.97
C GLY A 524 35.75 26.57 40.14
N PHE A 525 36.48 27.60 39.68
CA PHE A 525 35.99 28.73 38.90
C PHE A 525 36.94 29.00 37.74
N LEU A 526 36.39 29.43 36.60
CA LEU A 526 37.16 30.01 35.51
C LEU A 526 36.73 31.46 35.31
N THR A 527 37.68 32.39 35.38
CA THR A 527 37.41 33.83 35.24
C THR A 527 38.12 34.36 33.99
N LEU A 528 37.36 34.85 33.02
CA LEU A 528 37.84 35.61 31.87
C LEU A 528 38.04 37.07 32.27
N ASN A 529 39.25 37.59 32.08
CA ASN A 529 39.48 39.04 32.04
C ASN A 529 39.23 39.55 30.61
N THR A 530 38.22 40.40 30.43
CA THR A 530 37.81 40.87 29.09
C THR A 530 38.78 41.89 28.48
N THR A 531 39.66 42.49 29.28
CA THR A 531 40.68 43.44 28.80
C THR A 531 41.90 42.72 28.23
N THR A 532 42.35 41.66 28.91
CA THR A 532 43.54 40.88 28.49
C THR A 532 43.19 39.62 27.70
N ASN A 533 41.91 39.24 27.65
CA ASN A 533 41.43 37.99 27.08
C ASN A 533 42.08 36.73 27.69
N THR A 534 42.46 36.81 28.97
CA THR A 534 43.10 35.70 29.69
C THR A 534 42.13 35.05 30.67
N VAL A 535 42.12 33.71 30.71
CA VAL A 535 41.30 32.93 31.65
C VAL A 535 42.15 32.40 32.80
N THR A 536 41.77 32.74 34.03
CA THR A 536 42.40 32.23 35.26
C THR A 536 41.57 31.11 35.87
N VAL A 537 42.24 30.19 36.58
CA VAL A 537 41.63 29.04 37.25
C VAL A 537 41.75 29.23 38.76
N ARG A 538 40.66 29.02 39.50
CA ARG A 538 40.63 29.07 40.96
C ARG A 538 39.91 27.84 41.51
N MET A 539 40.62 26.97 42.23
CA MET A 539 40.02 25.76 42.84
C MET A 539 39.23 26.09 44.11
N LYS A 540 38.25 25.25 44.45
CA LYS A 540 37.47 25.32 45.70
C LYS A 540 38.19 24.72 46.89
#